data_AF-A0A3A4VW94-F1
#
_entry.id   AF-A0A3A4VW94-F1
#
_cell.length_a   1.000
_cell.length_b   1.000
_cell.length_c   1.000
_cell.angle_alpha   90.00
_cell.angle_beta   90.00
_cell.angle_gamma   90.00
#
_symmetry.space_group_name_H-M   'P 1'
#
loop_
_entity.id
_entity.type
_entity.pdbx_description
1 polymer ?
#
loop_
_entity_poly.entity_id
_entity_poly.type
_entity_poly.pdbx_seq_one_letter_code
_entity_poly.pdbx_strand_id
1 'polypeptide(L)' 'MKELLLYALAALGGLVILGYSVHMLIGGLVSQATEYTAIIVVCAAGAAVLGWMAWDVIQRRRGRR' A
#
# COMPACT_ATOMS: atom_id res chain seq x y z
N MET A 1 -0.23 -19.45 -8.66
CA MET A 1 -0.36 -19.29 -7.18
C MET A 1 0.92 -18.74 -6.55
N LYS A 2 2.11 -19.27 -6.87
CA LYS A 2 3.40 -18.73 -6.39
C LYS A 2 3.61 -17.23 -6.67
N GLU A 3 3.18 -16.77 -7.85
CA GLU A 3 3.27 -15.35 -8.24
C GLU A 3 2.37 -14.44 -7.39
N LEU A 4 1.22 -14.94 -6.93
CA LEU A 4 0.31 -14.15 -6.08
C LEU A 4 0.93 -13.87 -4.71
N LEU A 5 1.67 -14.84 -4.17
CA LEU A 5 2.43 -14.67 -2.92
C LEU A 5 3.55 -13.65 -3.08
N LEU A 6 4.26 -13.65 -4.22
CA LEU A 6 5.27 -12.65 -4.53
C LEU A 6 4.68 -11.24 -4.63
N TYR A 7 3.54 -11.09 -5.30
CA TYR A 7 2.86 -9.79 -5.38
C TYR A 7 2.32 -9.32 -4.03
N ALA A 8 1.77 -10.23 -3.22
CA ALA A 8 1.33 -9.90 -1.86
C ALA A 8 2.52 -9.45 -0.99
N LEU A 9 3.65 -10.15 -1.07
CA LEU A 9 4.87 -9.78 -0.36
C LEU A 9 5.41 -8.42 -0.80
N ALA A 10 5.45 -8.16 -2.12
CA ALA A 10 5.86 -6.88 -2.67
C ALA A 10 4.91 -5.74 -2.25
N ALA A 11 3.60 -5.98 -2.25
CA ALA A 11 2.60 -5.03 -1.79
C ALA A 11 2.76 -4.69 -0.31
N LEU A 12 2.97 -5.70 0.54
CA LEU A 12 3.24 -5.51 1.98
C LEU A 12 4.54 -4.73 2.20
N GLY A 13 5.62 -5.11 1.51
CA GLY A 13 6.89 -4.39 1.58
C GLY A 13 6.75 -2.93 1.15
N GLY A 14 6.03 -2.67 0.05
CA GLY A 14 5.74 -1.32 -0.43
C GLY A 14 4.93 -0.48 0.57
N LEU A 15 3.92 -1.08 1.23
CA LEU A 15 3.14 -0.40 2.28
C LEU A 15 3.98 -0.04 3.50
N VAL A 16 4.88 -0.94 3.93
CA VAL A 16 5.81 -0.67 5.04
C VAL A 16 6.76 0.48 4.67
N ILE A 17 7.34 0.45 3.48
CA ILE A 17 8.22 1.51 2.98
C ILE A 17 7.46 2.84 2.88
N LEU A 18 6.22 2.82 2.41
CA LEU A 18 5.36 4.01 2.31
C LEU A 18 5.09 4.62 3.68
N GLY A 19 4.69 3.81 4.67
CA GLY A 19 4.46 4.27 6.03
C GLY A 19 5.73 4.84 6.67
N TYR A 20 6.88 4.17 6.48
CA TYR A 20 8.17 4.66 6.96
C TYR A 20 8.60 5.96 6.27
N SER A 21 8.29 6.11 4.97
CA SER A 21 8.57 7.34 4.24
C SER A 21 7.77 8.53 4.79
N VAL A 22 6.52 8.32 5.19
CA VAL A 22 5.72 9.34 5.89
C VAL A 22 6.35 9.67 7.25
N HIS A 23 6.76 8.66 8.02
CA HIS A 23 7.49 8.87 9.27
C HIS A 23 8.78 9.69 9.06
N MET A 24 9.57 9.40 8.04
CA MET A 24 10.76 10.19 7.71
C MET A 24 10.42 11.63 7.27
N LEU A 25 9.27 11.84 6.62
CA LEU A 25 8.87 13.14 6.08
C LEU A 25 8.37 14.11 7.16
N ILE A 26 7.54 13.62 8.10
CA ILE A 26 6.86 14.47 9.09
C ILE A 26 7.16 14.08 10.55
N GLY A 27 7.96 13.04 10.78
CA GLY A 27 8.33 12.56 12.10
C GLY A 27 9.05 13.63 12.91
N GLY A 28 8.57 13.84 14.14
CA GLY A 28 9.09 14.88 15.03
C GLY A 28 8.71 16.32 14.64
N LEU A 29 8.04 16.55 13.50
CA LEU A 29 7.51 17.85 13.09
C LEU A 29 6.06 18.07 13.55
N VAL A 30 5.35 16.98 13.86
CA VAL A 30 3.95 16.99 14.31
C VAL A 30 3.76 16.19 15.59
N SER A 31 2.59 16.31 16.21
CA SER A 31 2.25 15.45 17.36
C SER A 31 2.16 13.98 16.93
N GLN A 32 2.51 13.08 17.84
CA GLN A 32 2.51 11.63 17.60
C GLN A 32 1.14 11.11 17.07
N ALA A 33 0.04 11.66 17.58
CA ALA A 33 -1.30 11.32 17.11
C ALA A 33 -1.53 11.73 15.65
N THR A 34 -1.04 12.92 15.26
CA THR A 34 -1.14 13.42 13.87
C THR A 34 -0.30 12.58 12.93
N GLU A 35 0.91 12.23 13.36
CA GLU A 35 1.84 11.39 12.60
C GLU A 35 1.24 10.01 12.31
N TYR A 36 0.71 9.32 13.33
CA TYR A 36 0.07 8.03 13.12
C TYR A 36 -1.18 8.12 12.25
N THR A 37 -1.98 9.18 12.42
CA THR A 37 -3.16 9.39 11.58
C THR A 37 -2.76 9.55 10.11
N ALA A 38 -1.73 10.35 9.84
CA ALA A 38 -1.21 10.54 8.48
C ALA A 38 -0.68 9.22 7.89
N ILE A 39 0.12 8.45 8.65
CA ILE A 39 0.62 7.15 8.22
C ILE A 39 -0.54 6.20 7.88
N ILE A 40 -1.55 6.10 8.75
CA ILE A 40 -2.72 5.23 8.54
C ILE A 40 -3.47 5.64 7.27
N VAL A 41 -3.74 6.93 7.09
CA VAL A 41 -4.48 7.44 5.92
C VAL A 41 -3.72 7.16 4.63
N VAL A 42 -2.41 7.44 4.60
CA VAL A 42 -1.57 7.21 3.42
C VAL A 42 -1.43 5.72 3.10
N CYS A 43 -1.21 4.88 4.11
CA CYS A 43 -1.16 3.43 3.93
C CYS A 43 -2.51 2.85 3.48
N ALA A 44 -3.64 3.34 4.01
CA ALA A 44 -4.97 2.93 3.57
C ALA A 44 -5.23 3.29 2.10
N ALA A 45 -4.86 4.51 1.69
CA ALA A 45 -4.93 4.94 0.29
C ALA A 45 -4.04 4.06 -0.61
N GLY A 46 -2.80 3.78 -0.19
CA GLY A 46 -1.89 2.89 -0.91
C GLY A 46 -2.45 1.47 -1.06
N ALA A 47 -3.04 0.91 0.01
CA ALA A 47 -3.67 -0.41 -0.02
C ALA A 47 -4.89 -0.44 -0.95
N ALA A 48 -5.70 0.62 -0.98
CA ALA A 48 -6.83 0.75 -1.89
C ALA A 48 -6.37 0.77 -3.36
N VAL A 49 -5.32 1.53 -3.69
CA VAL A 49 -4.72 1.56 -5.04
C VAL A 49 -4.18 0.19 -5.44
N LEU A 50 -3.41 -0.47 -4.56
CA LEU A 50 -2.88 -1.81 -4.82
C LEU A 50 -4.01 -2.84 -5.02
N GLY A 51 -5.06 -2.77 -4.22
CA GLY A 51 -6.25 -3.63 -4.36
C GLY A 51 -6.98 -3.40 -5.68
N TRP A 52 -7.13 -2.14 -6.10
CA TRP A 52 -7.71 -1.79 -7.39
C TRP A 52 -6.87 -2.28 -8.56
N MET A 53 -5.54 -2.12 -8.51
CA MET A 53 -4.63 -2.64 -9.53
C MET A 53 -4.68 -4.17 -9.60
N ALA A 54 -4.72 -4.86 -8.46
CA ALA A 54 -4.86 -6.31 -8.42
C ALA A 54 -6.18 -6.77 -9.05
N TRP A 55 -7.28 -6.09 -8.74
CA TRP A 55 -8.59 -6.33 -9.35
C TRP A 55 -8.58 -6.12 -10.87
N ASP A 56 -8.02 -5.00 -11.33
CA ASP A 56 -7.90 -4.67 -12.76
C ASP A 56 -7.12 -5.77 -13.52
N VAL A 57 -5.99 -6.22 -12.97
CA VAL A 57 -5.21 -7.34 -13.55
C VAL A 57 -6.03 -8.62 -13.61
N ILE A 58 -6.78 -8.97 -12.56
CA ILE A 58 -7.64 -10.16 -12.55
C ILE A 58 -8.73 -10.05 -13.62
N GLN A 59 -9.37 -8.89 -13.74
CA GLN A 59 -10.44 -8.68 -14.73
C GLN A 59 -9.93 -8.73 -16.16
N ARG A 60 -8.78 -8.12 -16.45
CA ARG A 60 -8.13 -8.20 -17.77
C ARG A 60 -7.73 -9.63 -18.14
N ARG A 61 -7.35 -10.45 -17.16
CA ARG A 61 -7.06 -11.88 -17.35
C ARG A 61 -8.33 -12.72 -17.54
N ARG A 62 -9.45 -12.34 -16.93
CA ARG A 62 -10.76 -13.01 -17.09
C ARG A 62 -11.45 -12.67 -18.41
N GLY A 63 -11.27 -11.45 -18.92
CA GLY A 63 -11.82 -10.97 -20.20
C GLY A 63 -11.01 -11.34 -21.45
N ARG A 64 -9.87 -12.03 -21.33
CA ARG A 64 -9.09 -12.61 -22.44
C ARG A 64 -9.19 -14.14 -22.45
N ARG A 65 -10.40 -14.64 -22.71
CA ARG A 65 -10.57 -15.82 -23.56
C ARG A 65 -11.02 -15.35 -24.93
#